data_AF-A0A1I3SV36-F1
#
_entry.id   AF-A0A1I3SV36-F1
#
_cell.length_a   1.000
_cell.length_b   1.000
_cell.length_c   1.000
_cell.angle_alpha   90.00
_cell.angle_beta   90.00
_cell.angle_gamma   90.00
#
_symmetry.space_group_name_H-M   'P 1'
#
loop_
_entity.id
_entity.type
_entity.pdbx_description
1 polymer ?
#
loop_
_entity_poly.entity_id
_entity_poly.type
_entity_poly.pdbx_seq_one_letter_code
_entity_poly.pdbx_strand_id
1 'polypeptide(L)'
;MKTPRINGLYRHFRNRKIYRVAGIGKDEATQETKVAYVDNEGELWFRKIELWFEEVNEMIEVDGHKVNYVGPRFIEAGESNGIIGPLFGSPSRTAAVGRSRRGL
;
A
#
# COMPACT_ATOMS: atom_id res chain seq x y z
N MET A 1 19.19 1.06 -2.15
CA MET A 1 18.18 1.60 -1.22
C MET A 1 16.81 1.44 -1.86
N LYS A 2 15.82 0.87 -1.16
CA LYS A 2 14.45 0.79 -1.67
C LYS A 2 13.81 2.18 -1.59
N THR A 3 13.08 2.59 -2.61
CA THR A 3 12.42 3.91 -2.69
C THR A 3 10.97 3.73 -3.12
N PRO A 4 10.00 4.42 -2.48
CA PRO A 4 8.62 4.32 -2.92
C PRO A 4 8.47 4.97 -4.29
N ARG A 5 7.50 4.50 -5.07
CA ARG A 5 7.19 5.09 -6.37
C ARG A 5 6.57 6.47 -6.14
N ILE A 6 7.11 7.51 -6.77
CA ILE A 6 6.50 8.85 -6.78
C ILE A 6 5.15 8.75 -7.50
N ASN A 7 4.12 9.38 -6.94
CA ASN A 7 2.70 9.23 -7.29
C ASN A 7 2.13 7.82 -7.07
N GLY A 8 2.91 6.90 -6.47
CA GLY A 8 2.42 5.60 -6.06
C GLY A 8 1.40 5.71 -4.93
N LEU A 9 0.39 4.84 -4.96
CA LEU A 9 -0.61 4.73 -3.91
C LEU A 9 -0.19 3.65 -2.92
N TYR A 10 -0.29 3.97 -1.64
CA TYR A 10 0.08 3.07 -0.56
C TYR A 10 -1.02 3.02 0.48
N ARG A 11 -1.41 1.81 0.87
CA ARG A 11 -2.35 1.57 1.97
C ARG A 11 -1.58 1.35 3.25
N HIS A 12 -1.90 2.12 4.29
CA HIS A 12 -1.33 1.87 5.61
C HIS A 12 -2.02 0.67 6.27
N PHE A 13 -1.24 -0.26 6.83
CA PHE A 13 -1.73 -1.54 7.35
C PHE A 13 -2.83 -1.39 8.42
N ARG A 14 -2.70 -0.40 9.31
CA ARG A 14 -3.58 -0.27 10.49
C ARG A 14 -4.94 0.36 10.18
N ASN A 15 -4.93 1.53 9.54
CA ASN A 15 -6.14 2.34 9.34
C ASN A 15 -6.75 2.15 7.94
N ARG A 16 -6.12 1.34 7.09
CA ARG A 16 -6.50 1.07 5.69
C ARG A 16 -6.62 2.33 4.81
N LYS A 17 -6.20 3.51 5.30
CA LYS A 17 -6.19 4.75 4.51
C LYS A 17 -5.19 4.63 3.38
N ILE A 18 -5.56 5.19 2.23
CA ILE A 18 -4.71 5.29 1.06
C ILE A 18 -3.98 6.64 1.13
N TYR A 19 -2.69 6.60 0.81
CA TYR A 19 -1.82 7.75 0.74
C TYR A 19 -1.13 7.75 -0.61
N ARG A 20 -0.94 8.94 -1.20
CA ARG A 20 -0.17 9.12 -2.43
C ARG A 20 1.19 9.69 -2.10
N VAL A 21 2.25 9.06 -2.60
CA VAL A 21 3.62 9.57 -2.41
C VAL A 21 3.83 10.80 -3.29
N ALA A 22 4.12 11.94 -2.66
CA ALA A 22 4.41 13.19 -3.35
C ALA A 22 5.90 13.29 -3.74
N GLY A 23 6.80 12.72 -2.92
CA GLY A 23 8.23 12.74 -3.21
C GLY A 23 9.08 12.14 -2.10
N ILE A 24 10.39 12.20 -2.31
CA ILE A 24 11.41 11.80 -1.34
C ILE A 24 12.35 13.00 -1.16
N GLY A 25 12.63 13.36 0.08
CA GLY A 25 13.48 14.50 0.43
C GLY A 25 14.46 14.15 1.54
N LYS A 26 15.47 14.99 1.72
CA LYS A 26 16.39 14.90 2.85
C LYS A 26 16.06 16.03 3.83
N ASP A 27 15.85 15.68 5.08
CA ASP A 27 15.69 16.66 6.15
C ASP A 27 17.01 17.41 6.36
N GLU A 28 16.98 18.75 6.38
CA GLU A 28 18.20 19.55 6.53
C GLU A 28 18.82 19.38 7.92
N ALA A 29 18.00 19.38 8.97
CA ALA A 29 18.47 19.36 10.34
C ALA A 29 18.99 17.97 10.74
N THR A 30 18.25 16.90 10.39
CA THR A 30 18.60 15.53 10.79
C THR A 30 19.38 14.77 9.74
N GLN A 31 19.47 15.30 8.51
CA GLN A 31 20.07 14.62 7.35
C GLN A 31 19.36 13.30 6.99
N GLU A 32 18.16 13.06 7.51
CA GLU A 32 17.42 11.83 7.28
C GLU A 32 16.65 11.88 5.97
N THR A 33 16.65 10.78 5.24
CA THR A 33 15.81 10.64 4.04
C THR A 33 14.38 10.37 4.47
N LYS A 34 13.43 11.20 4.03
CA LYS A 34 12.01 11.12 4.35
C LYS A 34 11.17 10.97 3.09
N VAL A 35 10.08 10.24 3.21
CA VAL A 35 9.00 10.14 2.24
C VAL A 35 7.97 11.22 2.57
N ALA A 36 7.65 12.06 1.59
CA ALA A 36 6.55 13.00 1.64
C ALA A 36 5.33 12.37 0.97
N TYR A 37 4.20 12.31 1.66
CA TYR A 37 2.99 11.65 1.17
C TYR A 37 1.74 12.40 1.60
N VAL A 38 0.72 12.38 0.76
CA VAL A 38 -0.55 13.08 1.00
C VAL A 38 -1.66 12.06 1.23
N ASP A 39 -2.58 12.38 2.13
CA ASP A 39 -3.82 11.62 2.26
C ASP A 39 -4.90 12.13 1.29
N ASN A 40 -6.10 11.58 1.41
CA ASN A 40 -7.25 11.93 0.56
C ASN A 40 -7.83 13.33 0.87
N GLU A 41 -7.47 13.92 2.01
CA GLU A 41 -7.89 15.27 2.41
C GLU A 41 -6.87 16.33 1.92
N GLY A 42 -5.75 15.88 1.35
CA GLY A 42 -4.68 16.73 0.86
C GLY A 42 -3.67 17.13 1.94
N GLU A 43 -3.76 16.56 3.13
CA GLU A 43 -2.81 16.82 4.21
C GLU A 43 -1.46 16.16 3.88
N LEU A 44 -0.38 16.91 4.04
CA LEU A 44 0.98 16.47 3.73
C LEU A 44 1.67 15.92 4.99
N TRP A 45 2.13 14.68 4.87
CA TRP A 45 2.80 13.95 5.92
C TRP A 45 4.23 13.60 5.52
N PHE A 46 5.10 13.45 6.53
CA PHE A 46 6.50 13.05 6.35
C PHE A 46 6.83 11.87 7.24
N ARG A 47 7.63 10.93 6.73
CA ARG A 47 8.12 9.78 7.50
C ARG A 47 9.50 9.36 7.01
N LYS A 48 10.39 8.94 7.93
CA LYS A 48 11.71 8.40 7.54
C LYS A 48 11.54 7.22 6.57
N ILE A 49 12.38 7.16 5.55
CA ILE A 49 12.28 6.14 4.49
C ILE A 49 12.47 4.71 5.04
N GLU A 50 13.29 4.55 6.07
CA GLU A 50 13.51 3.27 6.73
C GLU A 50 12.22 2.78 7.42
N LEU A 51 11.52 3.67 8.11
CA LEU A 51 10.23 3.40 8.77
C LEU A 51 9.06 3.26 7.78
N TRP A 52 9.25 3.67 6.53
CA TRP A 52 8.27 3.46 5.47
C TRP A 52 8.25 1.99 5.02
N PHE A 53 9.42 1.38 4.93
CA PHE A 53 9.59 -0.02 4.50
C PHE A 53 9.68 -1.02 5.65
N GLU A 54 9.64 -0.54 6.89
CA GLU A 54 9.62 -1.38 8.08
C GLU A 54 8.49 -2.42 8.02
N GLU A 55 8.85 -3.65 8.36
CA GLU A 55 7.89 -4.69 8.70
C GLU A 55 7.47 -4.52 10.15
N VAL A 56 6.16 -4.53 10.37
CA VAL A 56 5.55 -4.37 11.69
C VAL A 56 4.97 -5.70 12.14
N ASN A 57 5.05 -5.95 13.44
CA ASN A 57 4.38 -7.05 14.12
C ASN A 57 3.48 -6.45 15.20
N GLU A 58 2.21 -6.25 14.88
CA GLU A 58 1.28 -5.52 15.72
C GLU A 58 -0.12 -6.16 15.74
N MET A 59 -0.78 -6.11 16.89
CA MET A 59 -2.20 -6.46 17.00
C MET A 59 -3.06 -5.36 16.39
N ILE A 60 -3.88 -5.71 15.39
CA ILE A 60 -4.84 -4.82 14.76
C ILE A 60 -6.26 -5.36 14.93
N GLU A 61 -7.25 -4.49 14.89
CA GLU A 61 -8.66 -4.88 14.89
C GLU A 61 -9.18 -4.90 13.45
N VAL A 62 -9.74 -6.03 13.04
CA VAL A 62 -10.36 -6.26 11.74
C VAL A 62 -11.74 -6.84 11.98
N ASP A 63 -12.78 -6.10 11.59
CA ASP A 63 -14.17 -6.54 11.68
C ASP A 63 -14.56 -7.01 13.11
N GLY A 64 -14.06 -6.31 14.14
CA GLY A 64 -14.29 -6.64 15.55
C GLY A 64 -13.37 -7.72 16.14
N HIS A 65 -12.46 -8.28 15.33
CA HIS A 65 -11.52 -9.31 15.76
C HIS A 65 -10.10 -8.78 15.87
N LYS A 66 -9.41 -9.11 16.97
CA LYS A 66 -7.98 -8.81 17.13
C LYS A 66 -7.15 -9.83 16.37
N VAL A 67 -6.42 -9.37 15.37
CA VAL A 67 -5.54 -10.18 14.51
C VAL A 67 -4.11 -9.70 14.68
N ASN A 68 -3.16 -10.62 14.79
CA ASN A 68 -1.74 -10.27 14.73
C ASN A 68 -1.32 -10.03 13.28
N TYR A 69 -0.98 -8.80 12.94
CA TYR A 69 -0.48 -8.44 11.62
C TYR A 69 1.05 -8.48 11.61
N VAL A 70 1.62 -9.25 10.69
CA VAL A 70 3.06 -9.30 10.41
C VAL A 70 3.27 -8.98 8.94
N GLY A 71 3.88 -7.83 8.64
CA GLY A 71 4.10 -7.41 7.26
C GLY A 71 4.47 -5.94 7.11
N PRO A 72 4.54 -5.43 5.87
CA PRO A 72 4.98 -4.05 5.61
C PRO A 72 3.99 -3.04 6.20
N ARG A 73 4.52 -1.94 6.74
CA ARG A 73 3.70 -0.82 7.24
C ARG A 73 2.86 -0.17 6.14
N PHE A 74 3.47 0.07 4.98
CA PHE A 74 2.82 0.62 3.79
C PHE A 74 2.82 -0.43 2.68
N ILE A 75 1.63 -0.84 2.27
CA ILE A 75 1.42 -1.82 1.21
C ILE A 75 1.13 -1.04 -0.07
N GLU A 76 1.87 -1.31 -1.15
CA GLU A 76 1.58 -0.69 -2.45
C GLU A 76 0.17 -1.11 -2.90
N ALA A 77 -0.72 -0.13 -3.01
CA ALA A 77 -1.99 -0.31 -3.68
C ALA A 77 -1.68 -0.07 -5.15
N GLY A 78 -1.78 -1.11 -5.99
CA GLY A 78 -1.59 -0.95 -7.43
C GLY A 78 -2.47 0.18 -8.00
N GLU A 79 -2.28 0.54 -9.28
CA GLU A 79 -3.17 1.45 -10.02
C GLU A 79 -4.56 0.80 -10.16
N SER A 80 -5.31 0.69 -9.06
CA SER A 80 -6.64 0.14 -9.04
C SER A 80 -7.58 1.22 -9.52
N ASN A 81 -7.89 1.17 -10.82
CA ASN A 81 -9.15 1.68 -11.34
C ASN A 81 -10.30 1.07 -10.50
N GLY A 82 -10.71 1.77 -9.44
CA GLY A 82 -12.06 1.69 -8.87
C GLY A 82 -12.52 0.42 -8.16
N ILE A 83 -11.67 -0.53 -7.73
CA ILE A 83 -12.18 -1.70 -6.97
C ILE A 83 -11.35 -1.92 -5.70
N ILE A 84 -11.88 -1.42 -4.57
CA ILE A 84 -11.52 -1.88 -3.23
C ILE A 84 -12.14 -3.28 -3.07
N GLY A 85 -11.37 -4.31 -3.42
CA GLY A 85 -11.72 -5.71 -3.11
C GLY A 85 -11.37 -6.04 -1.65
N PRO A 86 -12.16 -6.88 -0.95
CA PRO A 86 -11.84 -7.32 0.40
C PRO A 86 -10.60 -8.21 0.41
N LEU A 87 -9.83 -8.08 1.49
CA LEU A 87 -8.62 -8.83 1.85
C LEU A 87 -8.93 -10.30 2.18
N PHE A 88 -9.43 -11.09 1.22
CA PHE A 88 -9.45 -12.55 1.37
C PHE A 88 -8.75 -13.20 0.19
N GLY A 89 -7.82 -14.10 0.53
CA GLY A 89 -6.81 -14.65 -0.36
C GLY A 89 -7.38 -15.20 -1.67
N SER A 90 -6.78 -14.79 -2.78
CA SER A 90 -6.88 -15.53 -4.03
C SER A 90 -5.67 -16.46 -4.12
N PRO A 91 -5.86 -17.80 -4.13
CA PRO A 91 -4.80 -18.68 -4.55
C PRO A 91 -4.54 -18.43 -6.04
N SER A 92 -3.29 -18.07 -6.37
CA SER A 92 -2.80 -18.05 -7.73
C SER A 92 -3.06 -19.39 -8.42
N ARG A 93 -3.78 -19.37 -9.55
CA ARG A 93 -3.60 -20.31 -10.67
C ARG A 93 -4.34 -19.80 -11.91
N THR A 94 -3.55 -19.20 -12.79
CA THR A 94 -3.46 -19.49 -14.23
C THR A 94 -4.59 -20.33 -14.84
N ALA A 95 -5.36 -19.73 -15.76
CA ALA A 95 -5.63 -20.31 -17.09
C ALA A 95 -6.31 -19.26 -17.99
N ALA A 96 -5.59 -18.85 -19.03
CA ALA A 96 -6.06 -18.00 -20.09
C ALA A 96 -6.93 -18.80 -21.09
N VAL A 97 -8.10 -18.24 -21.41
CA VAL A 97 -8.66 -17.97 -22.74
C VAL A 97 -8.46 -19.02 -23.87
N GLY A 98 -9.59 -19.49 -24.41
CA GLY A 98 -9.69 -20.01 -25.78
C GLY A 98 -11.13 -20.03 -26.30
N ARG A 99 -11.53 -19.00 -27.07
CA ARG A 99 -12.78 -18.89 -27.86
C ARG A 99 -12.95 -20.05 -28.87
N SER A 100 -14.18 -20.42 -29.22
CA SER A 100 -14.67 -20.32 -30.61
C SER A 100 -16.21 -20.49 -30.74
N ARG A 101 -16.73 -20.13 -31.91
CA ARG A 101 -18.07 -19.60 -32.24
C ARG A 101 -19.17 -20.65 -32.53
N ARG A 102 -20.41 -20.15 -32.43
CA ARG A 102 -21.71 -20.55 -33.05
C ARG A 102 -21.67 -21.55 -34.21
N GLY A 103 -22.72 -22.40 -34.26
CA GLY A 103 -23.51 -22.62 -35.49
C GLY A 103 -23.95 -24.06 -35.73
N LEU A 104 -25.21 -24.38 -35.38
CA LEU A 104 -26.29 -24.95 -36.20
C LEU A 104 -27.47 -25.32 -35.31
#